data_AF-A0A8I1NXL0-F1
#
_entry.id   AF-A0A8I1NXL0-F1
#
_cell.length_a   1.000
_cell.length_b   1.000
_cell.length_c   1.000
_cell.angle_alpha   90.00
_cell.angle_beta   90.00
_cell.angle_gamma   90.00
#
_symmetry.space_group_name_H-M   'P 1'
#
loop_
_entity.id
_entity.type
_entity.pdbx_description
1 polymer ?
#
loop_
_entity_poly.entity_id
_entity_poly.type
_entity_poly.pdbx_seq_one_letter_code
_entity_poly.pdbx_strand_id
1 'polypeptide(L)'
;MTTTKANFDADKFRKVAALMTGGATEGERAAAKARAEAIAKRAGMTLKQAMAKVDEKPAEPSWTDAFADIFKDASDAAEVRDAARRADALTRYGNVKAVFDPSPWEKSLRDSVASFSVQTPCMDPSGVVRAYTAILDGVTGNWDSKPTSRTMAAVRLAYPFPKTIAEGIAEIQVWDQLRRDRSAFVKYEHEHDMEVEARIKALEDFLNHHPAETWDDIDARFDWDLYSWGRQWIEPEKHVREDDFSPRIRADIAIMRAKVEAGDIGQSTDERGVVRISDAWNFPGNFPKRMRSENEAAPTYRTNADRKAAVLAALREYPGHSDRQIAALAGVSHQTVNNWRRRLAEAGSAHG
;
A
#
# COMPACT_ATOMS: atom_id res chain seq x y z
N MET A 1 60.33 24.79 -27.55
CA MET A 1 59.46 23.59 -27.65
C MET A 1 58.93 23.27 -26.26
N THR A 2 57.65 23.56 -26.00
CA THR A 2 56.97 23.24 -24.73
C THR A 2 56.51 21.79 -24.74
N THR A 3 57.21 20.92 -24.01
CA THR A 3 56.84 19.50 -23.89
C THR A 3 55.64 19.37 -22.96
N THR A 4 54.47 19.01 -23.48
CA THR A 4 53.26 18.74 -22.71
C THR A 4 53.52 17.59 -21.72
N LYS A 5 53.37 17.86 -20.43
CA LYS A 5 53.54 16.89 -19.34
C LYS A 5 52.44 15.82 -19.46
N ALA A 6 52.80 14.55 -19.59
CA ALA A 6 51.81 13.48 -19.65
C ALA A 6 51.19 13.24 -18.27
N ASN A 7 49.89 12.95 -18.22
CA ASN A 7 49.19 12.59 -16.97
C ASN A 7 49.81 11.33 -16.35
N PHE A 8 50.00 11.34 -15.03
CA PHE A 8 50.56 10.22 -14.26
C PHE A 8 49.50 9.12 -14.11
N ASP A 9 49.72 7.98 -14.77
CA ASP A 9 48.87 6.79 -14.64
C ASP A 9 49.28 5.98 -13.39
N ALA A 10 48.57 6.23 -12.29
CA ALA A 10 48.88 5.68 -10.97
C ALA A 10 48.74 4.15 -10.93
N ASP A 11 47.77 3.57 -11.63
CA ASP A 11 47.51 2.14 -11.63
C ASP A 11 48.56 1.36 -12.43
N LYS A 12 48.94 1.90 -13.60
CA LYS A 12 50.04 1.34 -14.39
C LYS A 12 51.35 1.41 -13.65
N PHE A 13 51.62 2.53 -12.97
CA PHE A 13 52.81 2.67 -12.14
C PHE A 13 52.81 1.67 -10.97
N ARG A 14 51.69 1.49 -10.26
CA ARG A 14 51.56 0.53 -9.14
C ARG A 14 51.91 -0.90 -9.56
N LYS A 15 51.41 -1.34 -10.73
CA LYS A 15 51.71 -2.68 -11.27
C LYS A 15 53.19 -2.87 -11.60
N VAL A 16 53.84 -1.86 -12.18
CA VAL A 16 55.28 -1.92 -12.49
C VAL A 16 56.12 -1.85 -11.21
N ALA A 17 55.73 -1.05 -10.23
CA ALA A 17 56.41 -0.94 -8.94
C ALA A 17 56.37 -2.26 -8.16
N ALA A 18 55.26 -3.01 -8.20
CA ALA A 18 55.18 -4.33 -7.57
C ALA A 18 56.21 -5.34 -8.14
N LEU A 19 56.56 -5.24 -9.43
CA LEU A 19 57.58 -6.08 -10.06
C LEU A 19 59.01 -5.70 -9.68
N MET A 20 59.24 -4.49 -9.15
CA MET A 20 60.57 -4.06 -8.69
C MET A 20 61.03 -4.83 -7.46
N THR A 21 60.10 -5.20 -6.59
CA THR A 21 60.36 -5.99 -5.38
C THR A 21 60.05 -7.47 -5.59
N GLY A 22 59.02 -7.78 -6.38
CA GLY A 22 58.52 -9.15 -6.59
C GLY A 22 59.05 -9.90 -7.82
N GLY A 23 59.91 -9.30 -8.64
CA GLY A 23 60.49 -9.98 -9.81
C GLY A 23 61.37 -11.18 -9.44
N ALA A 24 61.27 -12.27 -10.21
CA ALA A 24 61.91 -13.55 -9.89
C ALA A 24 63.43 -13.52 -10.08
N THR A 25 63.91 -12.68 -11.01
CA THR A 25 65.34 -12.50 -11.26
C THR A 25 65.79 -11.07 -10.98
N GLU A 26 67.09 -10.86 -10.79
CA GLU A 26 67.67 -9.53 -10.63
C GLU A 26 67.49 -8.67 -11.89
N GLY A 27 67.61 -9.30 -13.08
CA GLY A 27 67.37 -8.64 -14.36
C GLY A 27 65.93 -8.12 -14.52
N GLU A 28 64.94 -8.88 -14.06
CA GLU A 28 63.53 -8.45 -14.08
C GLU A 28 63.28 -7.26 -13.14
N ARG A 29 63.84 -7.30 -11.93
CA ARG A 29 63.71 -6.20 -10.97
C ARG A 29 64.38 -4.92 -11.48
N ALA A 30 65.56 -5.03 -12.11
CA ALA A 30 66.24 -3.90 -12.73
C ALA A 30 65.45 -3.32 -13.92
N ALA A 31 64.90 -4.18 -14.78
CA ALA A 31 64.05 -3.75 -15.90
C ALA A 31 62.75 -3.08 -15.43
N ALA A 32 62.12 -3.60 -14.38
CA ALA A 32 60.94 -3.01 -13.75
C ALA A 32 61.26 -1.62 -13.17
N LYS A 33 62.40 -1.46 -12.48
CA LYS A 33 62.85 -0.19 -11.93
C LYS A 33 63.06 0.86 -13.03
N ALA A 34 63.75 0.49 -14.11
CA ALA A 34 63.96 1.40 -15.25
C ALA A 34 62.63 1.83 -15.91
N ARG A 35 61.66 0.90 -16.01
CA ARG A 35 60.32 1.22 -16.53
C ARG A 35 59.54 2.15 -15.59
N ALA A 36 59.59 1.92 -14.28
CA ALA A 36 58.94 2.79 -13.30
C ALA A 36 59.54 4.20 -13.33
N GLU A 37 60.86 4.33 -13.39
CA GLU A 37 61.55 5.62 -13.52
C GLU A 37 61.15 6.36 -14.79
N ALA A 38 61.02 5.65 -15.93
CA ALA A 38 60.57 6.26 -17.18
C ALA A 38 59.12 6.76 -17.11
N ILE A 39 58.22 6.03 -16.42
CA ILE A 39 56.83 6.46 -16.21
C ILE A 39 56.78 7.70 -15.32
N ALA A 40 57.51 7.70 -14.19
CA ALA A 40 57.59 8.86 -13.30
C ALA A 40 58.17 10.09 -14.00
N LYS A 41 59.28 9.91 -14.75
CA LYS A 41 59.94 10.99 -15.48
C LYS A 41 59.05 11.60 -16.57
N ARG A 42 58.27 10.78 -17.29
CA ARG A 42 57.32 11.27 -18.29
C ARG A 42 56.23 12.16 -17.68
N ALA A 43 55.85 11.86 -16.43
CA ALA A 43 54.96 12.69 -15.63
C ALA A 43 55.69 13.81 -14.86
N GLY A 44 56.95 14.10 -15.17
CA GLY A 44 57.76 15.12 -14.51
C GLY A 44 57.91 14.92 -13.00
N MET A 45 57.98 13.67 -12.55
CA MET A 45 58.18 13.27 -11.15
C MET A 45 59.42 12.41 -11.02
N THR A 46 60.03 12.42 -9.85
CA THR A 46 61.02 11.41 -9.45
C THR A 46 60.33 10.09 -9.08
N LEU A 47 61.05 8.98 -9.14
CA LEU A 47 60.52 7.67 -8.73
C LEU A 47 59.98 7.69 -7.29
N LYS A 48 60.66 8.39 -6.38
CA LYS A 48 60.25 8.54 -4.97
C LYS A 48 58.92 9.30 -4.84
N GLN A 49 58.74 10.38 -5.60
CA GLN A 49 57.49 11.15 -5.61
C GLN A 49 56.33 10.32 -6.19
N ALA A 50 56.61 9.53 -7.24
CA ALA A 50 55.61 8.65 -7.83
C ALA A 50 55.20 7.52 -6.87
N MET A 51 56.14 6.94 -6.12
CA MET A 51 55.83 5.95 -5.08
C MET A 51 54.95 6.54 -3.97
N ALA A 52 55.33 7.71 -3.43
CA ALA A 52 54.55 8.40 -2.40
C ALA A 52 53.11 8.71 -2.86
N LYS A 53 52.94 9.11 -4.12
CA LYS A 53 51.63 9.41 -4.72
C LYS A 53 50.74 8.19 -4.94
N VAL A 54 51.33 7.00 -5.07
CA VAL A 54 50.58 5.74 -5.25
C VAL A 54 50.18 5.11 -3.91
N ASP A 55 50.93 5.42 -2.84
CA ASP A 55 50.62 5.06 -1.46
C ASP A 55 49.51 5.95 -0.84
N GLU A 56 49.24 7.11 -1.43
CA GLU A 56 48.04 7.90 -1.11
C GLU A 56 46.78 7.13 -1.56
N LYS A 57 46.11 6.48 -0.60
CA LYS A 57 44.82 5.81 -0.85
C LYS A 57 43.83 6.87 -1.36
N PRO A 58 43.22 6.71 -2.55
CA PRO A 58 42.22 7.66 -3.01
C PRO A 58 41.10 7.74 -1.97
N ALA A 59 40.73 8.96 -1.57
CA ALA A 59 39.62 9.18 -0.65
C ALA A 59 38.38 8.51 -1.25
N GLU A 60 37.83 7.53 -0.53
CA GLU A 60 36.57 6.91 -0.93
C GLU A 60 35.47 7.98 -0.89
N PRO A 61 34.60 8.08 -1.91
CA PRO A 61 33.52 9.05 -1.91
C PRO A 61 32.68 8.86 -0.65
N SER A 62 32.48 9.94 0.11
CA SER A 62 31.74 9.86 1.36
C SER A 62 30.30 9.48 1.07
N TRP A 63 29.85 8.38 1.67
CA TRP A 63 28.46 7.94 1.62
C TRP A 63 27.48 9.04 2.08
N THR A 64 27.93 9.98 2.94
CA THR A 64 27.11 11.12 3.36
C THR A 64 26.78 12.08 2.23
N ASP A 65 27.70 12.30 1.29
CA ASP A 65 27.54 13.25 0.20
C ASP A 65 26.59 12.68 -0.86
N ALA A 66 26.72 11.39 -1.13
CA ALA A 66 25.78 10.66 -1.99
C ALA A 66 24.34 10.67 -1.45
N PHE A 67 24.15 10.56 -0.13
CA PHE A 67 22.83 10.66 0.49
C PHE A 67 22.29 12.09 0.45
N ALA A 68 23.13 13.09 0.74
CA ALA A 68 22.74 14.50 0.69
C ALA A 68 22.25 14.91 -0.71
N ASP A 69 22.93 14.47 -1.77
CA ASP A 69 22.53 14.72 -3.15
C ASP A 69 21.18 14.06 -3.48
N ILE A 70 20.95 12.81 -3.05
CA ILE A 70 19.66 12.11 -3.24
C ILE A 70 18.51 12.87 -2.55
N PHE A 71 18.70 13.33 -1.32
CA PHE A 71 17.67 14.09 -0.59
C PHE A 71 17.41 15.47 -1.22
N LYS A 72 18.46 16.11 -1.75
CA LYS A 72 18.33 17.39 -2.44
C LYS A 72 17.53 17.23 -3.74
N ASP A 73 17.85 16.24 -4.56
CA ASP A 73 17.12 15.97 -5.81
C ASP A 73 15.64 15.65 -5.54
N ALA A 74 15.35 14.89 -4.47
CA ALA A 74 13.99 14.61 -4.04
C ALA A 74 13.23 15.87 -3.59
N SER A 75 13.91 16.79 -2.89
CA SER A 75 13.35 18.06 -2.45
C SER A 75 13.07 18.99 -3.63
N ASP A 76 13.99 19.12 -4.57
CA ASP A 76 13.82 19.95 -5.76
C ASP A 76 12.67 19.42 -6.63
N ALA A 77 12.58 18.09 -6.79
CA ALA A 77 11.45 17.46 -7.48
C ALA A 77 10.12 17.71 -6.76
N ALA A 78 10.10 17.71 -5.41
CA ALA A 78 8.91 18.04 -4.64
C ALA A 78 8.46 19.48 -4.85
N GLU A 79 9.40 20.43 -4.82
CA GLU A 79 9.08 21.84 -5.02
C GLU A 79 8.55 22.11 -6.44
N VAL A 80 9.11 21.47 -7.46
CA VAL A 80 8.59 21.57 -8.84
C VAL A 80 7.16 21.02 -8.94
N ARG A 81 6.87 19.89 -8.29
CA ARG A 81 5.52 19.32 -8.25
C ARG A 81 4.54 20.23 -7.53
N ASP A 82 4.91 20.73 -6.36
CA ASP A 82 4.04 21.60 -5.57
C ASP A 82 3.83 22.95 -6.27
N ALA A 83 4.83 23.46 -7.00
CA ALA A 83 4.66 24.63 -7.86
C ALA A 83 3.63 24.39 -8.98
N ALA A 84 3.68 23.24 -9.65
CA ALA A 84 2.67 22.87 -10.66
C ALA A 84 1.27 22.74 -10.04
N ARG A 85 1.16 22.05 -8.89
CA ARG A 85 -0.11 21.91 -8.15
C ARG A 85 -0.67 23.25 -7.69
N ARG A 86 0.18 24.17 -7.21
CA ARG A 86 -0.22 25.53 -6.86
C ARG A 86 -0.77 26.27 -8.08
N ALA A 87 -0.12 26.16 -9.24
CA ALA A 87 -0.61 26.79 -10.48
C ALA A 87 -1.98 26.23 -10.89
N ASP A 88 -2.18 24.91 -10.81
CA ASP A 88 -3.47 24.27 -11.13
C ASP A 88 -4.57 24.63 -10.14
N ALA A 89 -4.24 24.73 -8.84
CA ALA A 89 -5.17 25.20 -7.82
C ALA A 89 -5.53 26.68 -8.05
N LEU A 90 -4.54 27.55 -8.31
CA LEU A 90 -4.81 28.95 -8.61
C LEU A 90 -5.63 29.14 -9.89
N THR A 91 -5.49 28.26 -10.87
CA THR A 91 -6.35 28.28 -12.08
C THR A 91 -7.81 27.96 -11.75
N ARG A 92 -8.06 27.01 -10.84
CA ARG A 92 -9.42 26.59 -10.44
C ARG A 92 -10.10 27.56 -9.48
N TYR A 93 -9.38 28.06 -8.48
CA TYR A 93 -9.96 28.89 -7.40
C TYR A 93 -9.67 30.39 -7.57
N GLY A 94 -8.74 30.76 -8.45
CA GLY A 94 -8.35 32.14 -8.75
C GLY A 94 -7.28 32.73 -7.81
N ASN A 95 -7.38 32.49 -6.50
CA ASN A 95 -6.40 32.97 -5.52
C ASN A 95 -6.28 32.04 -4.31
N VAL A 96 -5.21 32.19 -3.53
CA VAL A 96 -4.93 31.35 -2.34
C VAL A 96 -6.08 31.41 -1.33
N LYS A 97 -6.66 32.59 -1.07
CA LYS A 97 -7.78 32.72 -0.13
C LYS A 97 -8.97 31.83 -0.54
N ALA A 98 -9.30 31.78 -1.83
CA ALA A 98 -10.40 30.97 -2.34
C ALA A 98 -10.14 29.45 -2.25
N VAL A 99 -8.89 29.00 -2.29
CA VAL A 99 -8.52 27.58 -2.05
C VAL A 99 -8.87 27.14 -0.62
N PHE A 100 -8.73 28.06 0.35
CA PHE A 100 -9.01 27.82 1.77
C PHE A 100 -10.40 28.31 2.22
N ASP A 101 -11.20 28.91 1.33
CA ASP A 101 -12.57 29.29 1.68
C ASP A 101 -13.43 28.02 1.84
N PRO A 102 -14.20 27.88 2.94
CA PRO A 102 -15.03 26.71 3.14
C PRO A 102 -16.07 26.57 2.03
N SER A 103 -16.08 25.40 1.40
CA SER A 103 -17.11 24.98 0.46
C SER A 103 -18.48 24.89 1.13
N PRO A 104 -19.59 24.87 0.35
CA PRO A 104 -20.91 24.62 0.91
C PRO A 104 -21.02 23.31 1.72
N TRP A 105 -20.28 22.28 1.34
CA TRP A 105 -20.26 20.98 2.04
C TRP A 105 -19.54 21.08 3.38
N GLU A 106 -18.37 21.73 3.45
CA GLU A 106 -17.66 21.98 4.71
C GLU A 106 -18.52 22.79 5.69
N LYS A 107 -19.21 23.83 5.20
CA LYS A 107 -20.15 24.61 6.03
C LYS A 107 -21.29 23.76 6.58
N SER A 108 -21.88 22.91 5.74
CA SER A 108 -22.98 22.03 6.15
C SER A 108 -22.53 21.00 7.20
N LEU A 109 -21.33 20.42 7.03
CA LEU A 109 -20.75 19.51 8.02
C LEU A 109 -20.51 20.21 9.35
N ARG A 110 -19.93 21.41 9.29
CA ARG A 110 -19.66 22.24 10.47
C ARG A 110 -20.94 22.59 11.23
N ASP A 111 -21.98 23.01 10.51
CA ASP A 111 -23.28 23.32 11.10
C ASP A 111 -23.90 22.09 11.76
N SER A 112 -23.76 20.90 11.16
CA SER A 112 -24.32 19.64 11.70
C SER A 112 -23.74 19.23 13.05
N VAL A 113 -22.51 19.65 13.35
CA VAL A 113 -21.81 19.31 14.60
C VAL A 113 -21.69 20.47 15.58
N ALA A 114 -22.17 21.67 15.22
CA ALA A 114 -21.95 22.92 15.95
C ALA A 114 -22.37 22.87 17.43
N SER A 115 -23.38 22.07 17.77
CA SER A 115 -23.88 21.95 19.16
C SER A 115 -22.97 21.13 20.08
N PHE A 116 -21.95 20.46 19.55
CA PHE A 116 -21.03 19.61 20.31
C PHE A 116 -19.58 19.67 19.79
N SER A 117 -19.23 20.73 19.07
CA SER A 117 -17.86 21.03 18.66
C SER A 117 -17.32 22.25 19.40
N VAL A 118 -16.00 22.30 19.59
CA VAL A 118 -15.27 23.46 20.08
C VAL A 118 -14.35 23.94 18.97
N GLN A 119 -14.51 25.20 18.59
CA GLN A 119 -13.74 25.82 17.53
C GLN A 119 -12.63 26.71 18.08
N THR A 120 -11.49 26.70 17.41
CA THR A 120 -10.32 27.53 17.74
C THR A 120 -9.91 28.33 16.51
N PRO A 121 -9.51 29.60 16.65
CA PRO A 121 -8.98 30.38 15.54
C PRO A 121 -7.58 29.90 15.14
N CYS A 122 -7.32 29.80 13.84
CA CYS A 122 -6.02 29.54 13.24
C CYS A 122 -5.84 30.45 12.01
N MET A 123 -4.62 30.91 11.76
CA MET A 123 -4.30 31.67 10.55
C MET A 123 -3.98 30.71 9.41
N ASP A 124 -4.68 30.83 8.29
CA ASP A 124 -4.41 30.04 7.10
C ASP A 124 -3.23 30.60 6.27
N PRO A 125 -2.75 29.89 5.23
CA PRO A 125 -1.67 30.37 4.36
C PRO A 125 -1.99 31.64 3.56
N SER A 126 -3.26 32.04 3.49
CA SER A 126 -3.68 33.30 2.87
C SER A 126 -3.63 34.49 3.85
N GLY A 127 -3.28 34.25 5.12
CA GLY A 127 -3.26 35.25 6.19
C GLY A 127 -4.64 35.52 6.80
N VAL A 128 -5.66 34.75 6.44
CA VAL A 128 -7.02 34.88 6.97
C VAL A 128 -7.14 34.03 8.23
N VAL A 129 -7.63 34.63 9.32
CA VAL A 129 -7.97 33.89 10.53
C VAL A 129 -9.28 33.15 10.32
N ARG A 130 -9.26 31.83 10.46
CA ARG A 130 -10.42 30.94 10.31
C ARG A 130 -10.60 30.10 11.57
N ALA A 131 -11.82 29.66 11.81
CA ALA A 131 -12.13 28.70 12.84
C ALA A 131 -11.94 27.27 12.31
N TYR A 132 -11.23 26.44 13.06
CA TYR A 132 -11.13 24.98 12.86
C TYR A 132 -11.72 24.27 14.08
N THR A 133 -12.17 23.02 13.90
CA THR A 133 -12.73 22.21 14.99
C THR A 133 -11.60 21.58 15.80
N ALA A 134 -11.34 22.10 17.01
CA ALA A 134 -10.30 21.60 17.90
C ALA A 134 -10.75 20.42 18.78
N ILE A 135 -12.05 20.38 19.10
CA ILE A 135 -12.68 19.28 19.85
C ILE A 135 -13.99 18.94 19.16
N LEU A 136 -14.24 17.65 18.90
CA LEU A 136 -15.48 17.17 18.33
C LEU A 136 -16.07 16.06 19.22
N ASP A 137 -17.22 16.34 19.84
CA ASP A 137 -17.90 15.43 20.77
C ASP A 137 -17.00 14.93 21.91
N GLY A 138 -16.22 15.85 22.49
CA GLY A 138 -15.27 15.54 23.57
C GLY A 138 -13.97 14.87 23.12
N VAL A 139 -13.81 14.58 21.82
CA VAL A 139 -12.58 14.04 21.26
C VAL A 139 -11.69 15.20 20.80
N THR A 140 -10.52 15.33 21.42
CA THR A 140 -9.39 16.08 20.88
C THR A 140 -8.59 15.14 19.99
N GLY A 141 -8.31 15.51 18.74
CA GLY A 141 -7.41 14.67 17.96
C GLY A 141 -7.27 15.09 16.51
N ASN A 142 -6.41 14.34 15.82
CA ASN A 142 -6.05 14.53 14.42
C ASN A 142 -6.88 13.59 13.52
N TRP A 143 -6.47 13.53 12.24
CA TRP A 143 -7.04 12.67 11.21
C TRP A 143 -7.24 11.18 11.58
N ASP A 144 -6.50 10.61 12.54
CA ASP A 144 -6.63 9.19 12.92
C ASP A 144 -7.71 8.95 14.00
N SER A 145 -8.29 10.01 14.56
CA SER A 145 -9.26 9.89 15.65
C SER A 145 -10.54 9.19 15.20
N LYS A 146 -10.97 8.15 15.92
CA LYS A 146 -12.24 7.45 15.63
C LYS A 146 -13.44 8.35 15.99
N PRO A 147 -14.31 8.72 15.02
CA PRO A 147 -15.48 9.52 15.31
C PRO A 147 -16.45 8.79 16.23
N THR A 148 -17.14 9.52 17.10
CA THR A 148 -18.21 8.96 17.94
C THR A 148 -19.44 8.62 17.09
N SER A 149 -20.32 7.77 17.62
CA SER A 149 -21.58 7.46 16.92
C SER A 149 -22.46 8.69 16.68
N ARG A 150 -22.43 9.67 17.61
CA ARG A 150 -23.16 10.93 17.47
C ARG A 150 -22.60 11.76 16.31
N THR A 151 -21.28 11.91 16.25
CA THR A 151 -20.60 12.59 15.14
C THR A 151 -20.92 11.92 13.81
N MET A 152 -20.81 10.59 13.72
CA MET A 152 -21.14 9.84 12.49
C MET A 152 -22.58 10.06 12.03
N ALA A 153 -23.54 10.07 12.96
CA ALA A 153 -24.94 10.35 12.63
C ALA A 153 -25.14 11.77 12.09
N ALA A 154 -24.50 12.77 12.72
CA ALA A 154 -24.60 14.17 12.29
C ALA A 154 -24.03 14.40 10.89
N VAL A 155 -22.80 13.93 10.62
CA VAL A 155 -22.14 14.15 9.32
C VAL A 155 -22.81 13.40 8.18
N ARG A 156 -23.48 12.27 8.45
CA ARG A 156 -24.31 11.55 7.47
C ARG A 156 -25.58 12.32 7.08
N LEU A 157 -26.09 13.17 7.96
CA LEU A 157 -27.31 13.96 7.76
C LEU A 157 -27.05 15.42 7.33
N ALA A 158 -25.79 15.88 7.38
CA ALA A 158 -25.41 17.26 7.05
C ALA A 158 -25.86 17.70 5.64
N TYR A 159 -25.76 16.79 4.67
CA TYR A 159 -26.28 16.90 3.32
C TYR A 159 -26.49 15.48 2.76
N PRO A 160 -27.20 15.29 1.63
CA PRO A 160 -27.54 13.96 1.12
C PRO A 160 -26.34 13.01 1.10
N PHE A 161 -26.50 11.84 1.72
CA PHE A 161 -25.50 10.78 1.70
C PHE A 161 -25.56 10.03 0.36
N PRO A 162 -24.43 9.61 -0.22
CA PRO A 162 -24.40 8.82 -1.44
C PRO A 162 -25.30 7.59 -1.36
N LYS A 163 -26.03 7.32 -2.44
CA LYS A 163 -26.90 6.15 -2.57
C LYS A 163 -26.25 5.03 -3.35
N THR A 164 -25.26 5.36 -4.19
CA THR A 164 -24.53 4.39 -5.01
C THR A 164 -23.04 4.43 -4.68
N ILE A 165 -22.32 3.36 -5.01
CA ILE A 165 -20.87 3.29 -4.81
C ILE A 165 -20.17 4.35 -5.65
N ALA A 166 -20.62 4.56 -6.89
CA ALA A 166 -20.07 5.57 -7.79
C ALA A 166 -20.20 7.00 -7.21
N GLU A 167 -21.35 7.34 -6.62
CA GLU A 167 -21.55 8.62 -5.93
C GLU A 167 -20.60 8.76 -4.72
N GLY A 168 -20.38 7.67 -3.97
CA GLY A 168 -19.47 7.66 -2.83
C GLY A 168 -18.01 7.89 -3.23
N ILE A 169 -17.56 7.24 -4.33
CA ILE A 169 -16.22 7.44 -4.89
C ILE A 169 -16.05 8.89 -5.36
N ALA A 170 -17.04 9.43 -6.07
CA ALA A 170 -17.01 10.80 -6.55
C ALA A 170 -16.88 11.81 -5.39
N GLU A 171 -17.60 11.60 -4.29
CA GLU A 171 -17.49 12.46 -3.10
C GLU A 171 -16.09 12.37 -2.45
N ILE A 172 -15.52 11.17 -2.28
CA ILE A 172 -14.15 11.02 -1.75
C ILE A 172 -13.13 11.72 -2.67
N GLN A 173 -13.27 11.59 -3.98
CA GLN A 173 -12.36 12.22 -4.93
C GLN A 173 -12.37 13.75 -4.81
N VAL A 174 -13.53 14.36 -4.53
CA VAL A 174 -13.63 15.79 -4.26
C VAL A 174 -12.85 16.15 -2.99
N TRP A 175 -13.00 15.38 -1.91
CA TRP A 175 -12.27 15.62 -0.66
C TRP A 175 -10.75 15.45 -0.80
N ASP A 176 -10.30 14.42 -1.50
CA ASP A 176 -8.88 14.19 -1.77
C ASP A 176 -8.30 15.27 -2.68
N GLN A 177 -9.05 15.73 -3.68
CA GLN A 177 -8.63 16.83 -4.54
C GLN A 177 -8.48 18.12 -3.72
N LEU A 178 -9.45 18.45 -2.87
CA LEU A 178 -9.39 19.62 -2.00
C LEU A 178 -8.19 19.54 -1.03
N ARG A 179 -7.93 18.35 -0.45
CA ARG A 179 -6.75 18.11 0.39
C ARG A 179 -5.47 18.40 -0.37
N ARG A 180 -5.31 17.80 -1.57
CA ARG A 180 -4.14 17.97 -2.44
C ARG A 180 -3.93 19.43 -2.83
N ASP A 181 -5.01 20.14 -3.16
CA ASP A 181 -4.97 21.55 -3.57
C ASP A 181 -4.48 22.43 -2.42
N ARG A 182 -4.97 22.20 -1.19
CA ARG A 182 -4.55 22.93 0.00
C ARG A 182 -3.13 22.57 0.45
N SER A 183 -2.76 21.28 0.37
CA SER A 183 -1.42 20.79 0.71
C SER A 183 -0.32 21.46 -0.11
N ALA A 184 -0.60 21.91 -1.34
CA ALA A 184 0.38 22.59 -2.18
C ALA A 184 0.85 23.96 -1.63
N PHE A 185 0.11 24.55 -0.68
CA PHE A 185 0.39 25.86 -0.07
C PHE A 185 0.89 25.78 1.38
N VAL A 186 1.07 24.58 1.93
CA VAL A 186 1.56 24.36 3.28
C VAL A 186 2.82 23.49 3.26
N LYS A 187 3.68 23.66 4.27
CA LYS A 187 4.94 22.91 4.36
C LYS A 187 4.73 21.41 4.63
N TYR A 188 3.63 21.08 5.29
CA TYR A 188 3.24 19.73 5.65
C TYR A 188 1.90 19.41 4.98
N GLU A 189 1.46 18.16 5.01
CA GLU A 189 0.16 17.80 4.46
C GLU A 189 -0.97 18.58 5.15
N HIS A 190 -1.90 19.11 4.36
CA HIS A 190 -3.11 19.72 4.87
C HIS A 190 -4.06 18.63 5.36
N GLU A 191 -4.46 18.71 6.63
CA GLU A 191 -5.52 17.87 7.19
C GLU A 191 -6.86 18.60 7.10
N HIS A 192 -7.94 17.86 6.81
CA HIS A 192 -9.27 18.47 6.88
C HIS A 192 -9.71 18.64 8.33
N ASP A 193 -10.73 19.48 8.55
CA ASP A 193 -11.37 19.59 9.85
C ASP A 193 -12.01 18.27 10.29
N MET A 194 -12.15 18.06 11.60
CA MET A 194 -12.61 16.80 12.18
C MET A 194 -13.97 16.33 11.64
N GLU A 195 -14.90 17.23 11.35
CA GLU A 195 -16.19 16.90 10.74
C GLU A 195 -16.08 16.38 9.31
N VAL A 196 -15.10 16.86 8.55
CA VAL A 196 -14.81 16.39 7.18
C VAL A 196 -14.13 15.03 7.24
N GLU A 197 -13.14 14.84 8.12
CA GLU A 197 -12.50 13.53 8.32
C GLU A 197 -13.51 12.47 8.79
N ALA A 198 -14.48 12.86 9.63
CA ALA A 198 -15.57 11.98 10.01
C ALA A 198 -16.49 11.62 8.83
N ARG A 199 -16.76 12.57 7.91
CA ARG A 199 -17.50 12.30 6.68
C ARG A 199 -16.74 11.36 5.75
N ILE A 200 -15.43 11.56 5.57
CA ILE A 200 -14.57 10.68 4.77
C ILE A 200 -14.61 9.25 5.32
N LYS A 201 -14.46 9.06 6.64
CA LYS A 201 -14.60 7.75 7.29
C LYS A 201 -15.98 7.12 7.10
N ALA A 202 -17.04 7.93 7.11
CA ALA A 202 -18.39 7.46 6.82
C ALA A 202 -18.54 6.97 5.37
N LEU A 203 -17.91 7.67 4.41
CA LEU A 203 -17.88 7.28 3.00
C LEU A 203 -17.06 6.00 2.79
N GLU A 204 -15.89 5.88 3.42
CA GLU A 204 -15.05 4.68 3.34
C GLU A 204 -15.78 3.45 3.91
N ASP A 205 -16.45 3.58 5.05
CA ASP A 205 -17.31 2.53 5.61
C ASP A 205 -18.41 2.12 4.63
N PHE A 206 -19.07 3.10 4.00
CA PHE A 206 -20.08 2.85 2.97
C PHE A 206 -19.49 2.13 1.76
N LEU A 207 -18.37 2.59 1.21
CA LEU A 207 -17.73 1.99 0.04
C LEU A 207 -17.17 0.59 0.31
N ASN A 208 -16.83 0.27 1.56
CA ASN A 208 -16.35 -1.06 1.94
C ASN A 208 -17.49 -2.06 2.21
N HIS A 209 -18.67 -1.59 2.66
CA HIS A 209 -19.71 -2.50 3.18
C HIS A 209 -21.08 -2.41 2.47
N HIS A 210 -21.37 -1.34 1.72
CA HIS A 210 -22.64 -1.22 1.01
C HIS A 210 -22.77 -2.36 -0.01
N PRO A 211 -23.86 -3.13 -0.06
CA PRO A 211 -24.03 -4.19 -1.05
C PRO A 211 -24.09 -3.63 -2.47
N ALA A 212 -23.58 -4.38 -3.45
CA ALA A 212 -23.78 -4.03 -4.86
C ALA A 212 -25.21 -4.41 -5.28
N GLU A 213 -25.97 -3.46 -5.83
CA GLU A 213 -27.34 -3.69 -6.32
C GLU A 213 -27.39 -3.86 -7.84
N THR A 214 -26.36 -3.36 -8.54
CA THR A 214 -26.25 -3.38 -10.00
C THR A 214 -24.90 -3.94 -10.47
N TRP A 215 -24.79 -4.27 -11.76
CA TRP A 215 -23.49 -4.60 -12.37
C TRP A 215 -22.52 -3.42 -12.31
N ASP A 216 -23.04 -2.21 -12.46
CA ASP A 216 -22.24 -0.99 -12.43
C ASP A 216 -21.67 -0.74 -11.01
N ASP A 217 -22.37 -1.15 -9.95
CA ASP A 217 -21.84 -1.16 -8.58
C ASP A 217 -20.66 -2.12 -8.40
N ILE A 218 -20.67 -3.27 -9.09
CA ILE A 218 -19.56 -4.21 -9.05
C ILE A 218 -18.34 -3.59 -9.72
N ASP A 219 -18.52 -2.96 -10.89
CA ASP A 219 -17.45 -2.21 -11.57
C ASP A 219 -16.91 -1.06 -10.71
N ALA A 220 -17.80 -0.30 -10.08
CA ALA A 220 -17.42 0.78 -9.16
C ALA A 220 -16.64 0.25 -7.94
N ARG A 221 -16.91 -0.97 -7.46
CA ARG A 221 -16.12 -1.56 -6.36
C ARG A 221 -14.67 -1.79 -6.76
N PHE A 222 -14.42 -2.28 -7.97
CA PHE A 222 -13.06 -2.44 -8.48
C PHE A 222 -12.38 -1.08 -8.63
N ASP A 223 -13.11 -0.05 -9.04
CA ASP A 223 -12.58 1.32 -9.10
C ASP A 223 -12.23 1.83 -7.71
N TRP A 224 -13.06 1.54 -6.70
CA TRP A 224 -12.75 1.86 -5.30
C TRP A 224 -11.52 1.11 -4.78
N ASP A 225 -11.39 -0.20 -5.03
CA ASP A 225 -10.21 -0.98 -4.60
C ASP A 225 -8.92 -0.37 -5.18
N LEU A 226 -8.91 -0.12 -6.50
CA LEU A 226 -7.77 0.48 -7.18
C LEU A 226 -7.49 1.90 -6.69
N TYR A 227 -8.53 2.72 -6.53
CA TYR A 227 -8.40 4.10 -6.06
C TYR A 227 -7.90 4.18 -4.62
N SER A 228 -8.47 3.37 -3.71
CA SER A 228 -8.09 3.31 -2.30
C SER A 228 -6.65 2.83 -2.10
N TRP A 229 -6.19 1.89 -2.94
CA TRP A 229 -4.79 1.50 -2.97
C TRP A 229 -3.90 2.60 -3.55
N GLY A 230 -4.32 3.29 -4.61
CA GLY A 230 -3.52 4.34 -5.24
C GLY A 230 -3.33 5.57 -4.35
N ARG A 231 -4.37 5.98 -3.61
CA ARG A 231 -4.36 7.21 -2.79
C ARG A 231 -3.41 7.19 -1.59
N GLN A 232 -2.89 6.02 -1.20
CA GLN A 232 -1.86 5.93 -0.14
C GLN A 232 -0.48 6.42 -0.60
N TRP A 233 -0.29 6.61 -1.92
CA TRP A 233 0.97 7.06 -2.51
C TRP A 233 0.91 8.54 -2.89
N ILE A 234 2.06 9.21 -2.77
CA ILE A 234 2.22 10.64 -3.17
C ILE A 234 2.03 10.82 -4.69
N GLU A 235 2.44 9.81 -5.46
CA GLU A 235 2.38 9.77 -6.93
C GLU A 235 1.66 8.49 -7.38
N PRO A 236 0.31 8.41 -7.21
CA PRO A 236 -0.45 7.20 -7.51
C PRO A 236 -0.17 6.63 -8.89
N GLU A 237 0.07 7.48 -9.89
CA GLU A 237 0.36 7.11 -11.28
C GLU A 237 1.73 6.42 -11.48
N LYS A 238 2.70 6.62 -10.59
CA LYS A 238 4.01 5.96 -10.65
C LYS A 238 4.02 4.62 -9.93
N HIS A 239 3.05 4.40 -9.06
CA HIS A 239 2.86 3.15 -8.35
C HIS A 239 1.77 2.37 -9.08
N VAL A 240 2.16 1.57 -10.07
CA VAL A 240 1.25 0.60 -10.67
C VAL A 240 1.21 -0.63 -9.78
N ARG A 241 0.02 -1.10 -9.45
CA ARG A 241 -0.16 -2.34 -8.70
C ARG A 241 0.30 -3.52 -9.56
N GLU A 242 1.45 -4.10 -9.23
CA GLU A 242 2.07 -5.18 -10.02
C GLU A 242 1.21 -6.45 -10.10
N ASP A 243 0.35 -6.67 -9.10
CA ASP A 243 -0.59 -7.79 -8.99
C ASP A 243 -2.03 -7.42 -9.43
N ASP A 244 -2.21 -6.38 -10.24
CA ASP A 244 -3.55 -5.95 -10.65
C ASP A 244 -4.23 -6.96 -11.58
N PHE A 245 -4.99 -7.87 -10.97
CA PHE A 245 -5.81 -8.87 -11.65
C PHE A 245 -7.23 -8.34 -11.97
N SER A 246 -7.55 -7.10 -11.56
CA SER A 246 -8.88 -6.50 -11.72
C SER A 246 -9.34 -6.42 -13.18
N PRO A 247 -8.48 -6.05 -14.17
CA PRO A 247 -8.89 -6.04 -15.57
C PRO A 247 -9.34 -7.41 -16.08
N ARG A 248 -8.70 -8.50 -15.62
CA ARG A 248 -9.10 -9.85 -16.00
C ARG A 248 -10.45 -10.22 -15.39
N ILE A 249 -10.65 -9.93 -14.09
CA ILE A 249 -11.93 -10.20 -13.43
C ILE A 249 -13.06 -9.40 -14.08
N ARG A 250 -12.84 -8.12 -14.43
CA ARG A 250 -13.83 -7.30 -15.16
C ARG A 250 -14.20 -7.92 -16.51
N ALA A 251 -13.22 -8.41 -17.27
CA ALA A 251 -13.48 -9.10 -18.54
C ALA A 251 -14.32 -10.39 -18.33
N ASP A 252 -14.02 -11.16 -17.28
CA ASP A 252 -14.79 -12.36 -16.94
C ASP A 252 -16.23 -12.02 -16.52
N ILE A 253 -16.43 -10.94 -15.75
CA ILE A 253 -17.76 -10.43 -15.38
C ILE A 253 -18.53 -9.96 -16.61
N ALA A 254 -17.90 -9.25 -17.53
CA ALA A 254 -18.55 -8.81 -18.77
C ALA A 254 -19.04 -10.00 -19.62
N ILE A 255 -18.27 -11.08 -19.71
CA ILE A 255 -18.69 -12.33 -20.38
C ILE A 255 -19.88 -12.95 -19.64
N MET A 256 -19.85 -13.02 -18.31
CA MET A 256 -20.97 -13.55 -17.52
C MET A 256 -22.24 -12.71 -17.70
N ARG A 257 -22.12 -11.38 -17.69
CA ARG A 257 -23.23 -10.44 -17.94
C ARG A 257 -23.84 -10.66 -19.32
N ALA A 258 -23.02 -10.73 -20.37
CA ALA A 258 -23.49 -10.96 -21.74
C ALA A 258 -24.25 -12.29 -21.86
N LYS A 259 -23.79 -13.35 -21.18
CA LYS A 259 -24.48 -14.65 -21.16
C LYS A 259 -25.82 -14.61 -20.41
N VAL A 260 -25.91 -13.86 -19.32
CA VAL A 260 -27.18 -13.64 -18.61
C VAL A 260 -28.16 -12.86 -19.50
N GLU A 261 -27.69 -11.80 -20.15
CA GLU A 261 -28.51 -10.98 -21.05
C GLU A 261 -28.96 -11.74 -22.31
N ALA A 262 -28.13 -12.67 -22.82
CA ALA A 262 -28.49 -13.57 -23.92
C ALA A 262 -29.47 -14.70 -23.50
N GLY A 263 -29.73 -14.87 -22.20
CA GLY A 263 -30.55 -15.96 -21.66
C GLY A 263 -29.81 -17.31 -21.58
N ASP A 264 -28.50 -17.35 -21.84
CA ASP A 264 -27.67 -18.55 -21.78
C ASP A 264 -27.45 -19.03 -20.33
N ILE A 265 -27.51 -18.10 -19.36
CA ILE A 265 -27.42 -18.38 -17.94
C ILE A 265 -28.76 -18.03 -17.29
N GLY A 266 -29.66 -19.02 -17.30
CA GLY A 266 -30.81 -19.07 -16.41
C GLY A 266 -32.11 -18.46 -16.95
N GLN A 267 -32.90 -19.29 -17.65
CA GLN A 267 -34.33 -19.49 -17.42
C GLN A 267 -34.79 -20.67 -18.29
N SER A 268 -34.65 -21.91 -17.80
CA SER A 268 -35.46 -22.99 -18.35
C SER A 268 -36.82 -22.96 -17.65
N THR A 269 -37.81 -22.35 -18.29
CA THR A 269 -39.21 -22.59 -17.92
C THR A 269 -39.52 -24.05 -18.25
N ASP A 270 -39.93 -24.83 -17.24
CA ASP A 270 -40.52 -26.14 -17.52
C ASP A 270 -41.88 -25.97 -18.21
N GLU A 271 -42.45 -27.06 -18.74
CA GLU A 271 -43.74 -27.07 -19.44
C GLU A 271 -44.91 -26.55 -18.59
N ARG A 272 -44.71 -26.30 -17.28
CA ARG A 272 -45.71 -25.78 -16.34
C ARG A 272 -45.52 -24.30 -16.02
N GLY A 273 -44.58 -23.63 -16.69
CA GLY A 273 -44.30 -22.21 -16.47
C GLY A 273 -43.63 -21.92 -15.12
N VAL A 274 -43.09 -22.94 -14.45
CA VAL A 274 -42.35 -22.73 -13.21
C VAL A 274 -40.92 -22.38 -13.56
N VAL A 275 -40.49 -21.18 -13.17
CA VAL A 275 -39.08 -20.77 -13.24
C VAL A 275 -38.30 -21.62 -12.23
N ARG A 276 -37.69 -22.71 -12.71
CA ARG A 276 -36.63 -23.37 -11.96
C ARG A 276 -35.34 -22.62 -12.26
N ILE A 277 -34.66 -22.13 -11.22
CA ILE A 277 -33.21 -21.88 -11.32
C ILE A 277 -32.66 -23.25 -11.71
N SER A 278 -32.30 -23.41 -12.98
CA SER A 278 -31.93 -24.70 -13.52
C SER A 278 -30.85 -25.31 -12.62
N ASP A 279 -30.99 -26.58 -12.27
CA ASP A 279 -29.93 -27.43 -11.71
C ASP A 279 -28.70 -27.56 -12.66
N ALA A 280 -28.55 -26.65 -13.63
CA ALA A 280 -27.48 -26.53 -14.60
C ALA A 280 -26.14 -26.09 -13.99
N TRP A 281 -26.05 -25.94 -12.66
CA TRP A 281 -24.78 -26.12 -11.95
C TRP A 281 -24.37 -27.61 -11.81
N ASN A 282 -25.05 -28.53 -12.50
CA ASN A 282 -24.45 -29.81 -12.89
C ASN A 282 -23.34 -29.54 -13.91
N PHE A 283 -22.17 -29.15 -13.41
CA PHE A 283 -20.90 -29.16 -14.13
C PHE A 283 -20.75 -30.51 -14.85
N PRO A 284 -20.86 -30.56 -16.19
CA PRO A 284 -20.65 -31.79 -16.92
C PRO A 284 -19.14 -31.97 -17.06
N GLY A 285 -18.56 -32.77 -16.16
CA GLY A 285 -17.18 -33.19 -16.25
C GLY A 285 -16.36 -32.85 -15.01
N ASN A 286 -16.08 -33.89 -14.22
CA ASN A 286 -14.73 -34.22 -13.79
C ASN A 286 -13.84 -33.01 -13.48
N PHE A 287 -14.10 -32.32 -12.37
CA PHE A 287 -13.08 -31.46 -11.77
C PHE A 287 -11.84 -32.34 -11.56
N PRO A 288 -10.71 -32.08 -12.25
CA PRO A 288 -9.47 -32.71 -11.85
C PRO A 288 -9.30 -32.35 -10.38
N LYS A 289 -9.13 -33.38 -9.54
CA LYS A 289 -8.73 -33.23 -8.14
C LYS A 289 -7.72 -32.10 -8.11
N ARG A 290 -8.05 -31.01 -7.42
CA ARG A 290 -7.14 -29.90 -7.09
C ARG A 290 -5.73 -30.48 -6.99
N MET A 291 -4.80 -29.96 -7.78
CA MET A 291 -3.39 -29.96 -7.42
C MET A 291 -3.30 -29.24 -6.08
N ARG A 292 -3.52 -30.03 -5.02
CA ARG A 292 -3.09 -29.73 -3.68
C ARG A 292 -1.58 -29.76 -3.81
N SER A 293 -0.95 -28.60 -3.62
CA SER A 293 0.49 -28.49 -3.44
C SER A 293 0.96 -29.65 -2.56
N GLU A 294 1.94 -30.40 -3.04
CA GLU A 294 2.47 -31.64 -2.44
C GLU A 294 3.23 -31.43 -1.13
N ASN A 295 2.82 -30.47 -0.28
CA ASN A 295 3.39 -30.32 1.05
C ASN A 295 2.33 -30.57 2.12
N GLU A 296 2.56 -31.67 2.82
CA GLU A 296 1.87 -32.25 3.98
C GLU A 296 0.53 -32.97 3.72
N ALA A 297 0.60 -34.30 3.86
CA ALA A 297 -0.52 -35.22 3.76
C ALA A 297 -1.53 -34.98 4.90
N ALA A 298 -2.45 -34.03 4.70
CA ALA A 298 -3.59 -33.86 5.59
C ALA A 298 -4.43 -35.16 5.59
N PRO A 299 -4.81 -35.69 6.77
CA PRO A 299 -5.53 -36.96 6.89
C PRO A 299 -6.83 -36.93 6.07
N THR A 300 -6.99 -37.90 5.17
CA THR A 300 -8.16 -38.04 4.31
C THR A 300 -9.26 -38.80 5.05
N TYR A 301 -10.10 -38.08 5.80
CA TYR A 301 -11.26 -38.68 6.45
C TYR A 301 -12.36 -38.99 5.43
N ARG A 302 -12.85 -40.24 5.40
CA ARG A 302 -13.88 -40.69 4.46
C ARG A 302 -15.30 -40.41 4.96
N THR A 303 -15.52 -40.31 6.27
CA THR A 303 -16.85 -40.11 6.87
C THR A 303 -16.85 -39.15 8.07
N ASN A 304 -18.02 -38.66 8.47
CA ASN A 304 -18.19 -37.87 9.70
C ASN A 304 -17.85 -38.66 10.98
N ALA A 305 -17.99 -39.99 10.93
CA ALA A 305 -17.61 -40.87 12.04
C ALA A 305 -16.08 -40.88 12.23
N ASP A 306 -15.32 -40.88 11.13
CA ASP A 306 -13.85 -40.85 11.18
C ASP A 306 -13.33 -39.52 11.76
N ARG A 307 -13.96 -38.40 11.37
CA ARG A 307 -13.63 -37.07 11.93
C ARG A 307 -13.92 -37.01 13.43
N LYS A 308 -15.05 -37.56 13.87
CA LYS A 308 -15.38 -37.68 15.30
C LYS A 308 -14.34 -38.52 16.04
N ALA A 309 -13.98 -39.69 15.50
CA ALA A 309 -13.00 -40.58 16.11
C ALA A 309 -11.63 -39.89 16.25
N ALA A 310 -11.19 -39.16 15.22
CA ALA A 310 -9.93 -38.41 15.25
C ALA A 310 -9.92 -37.29 16.30
N VAL A 311 -11.00 -36.51 16.40
CA VAL A 311 -11.12 -35.45 17.43
C VAL A 311 -11.09 -36.06 18.84
N LEU A 312 -11.82 -37.15 19.07
CA LEU A 312 -11.86 -37.81 20.38
C LEU A 312 -10.51 -38.46 20.74
N ALA A 313 -9.79 -39.03 19.78
CA ALA A 313 -8.44 -39.55 19.98
C ALA A 313 -7.47 -38.43 20.36
N ALA A 314 -7.46 -37.32 19.60
CA ALA A 314 -6.58 -36.18 19.86
C ALA A 314 -6.86 -35.52 21.21
N LEU A 315 -8.12 -35.38 21.62
CA LEU A 315 -8.49 -34.84 22.94
C LEU A 315 -8.04 -35.74 24.10
N ARG A 316 -8.01 -37.06 23.89
CA ARG A 316 -7.55 -38.03 24.90
C ARG A 316 -6.03 -38.03 25.02
N GLU A 317 -5.33 -37.98 23.88
CA GLU A 317 -3.88 -38.04 23.81
C GLU A 317 -3.23 -36.71 24.24
N TYR A 318 -3.88 -35.58 23.95
CA TYR A 318 -3.34 -34.22 24.18
C TYR A 318 -4.32 -33.31 24.96
N PRO A 319 -4.67 -33.61 26.22
CA PRO A 319 -5.73 -32.90 26.94
C PRO A 319 -5.48 -31.40 27.12
N GLY A 320 -4.22 -30.98 27.23
CA GLY A 320 -3.79 -29.58 27.41
C GLY A 320 -3.64 -28.74 26.14
N HIS A 321 -3.85 -29.32 24.95
CA HIS A 321 -3.77 -28.57 23.70
C HIS A 321 -4.99 -27.66 23.49
N SER A 322 -4.74 -26.48 22.91
CA SER A 322 -5.80 -25.55 22.51
C SER A 322 -6.66 -26.14 21.39
N ASP A 323 -7.91 -25.66 21.26
CA ASP A 323 -8.85 -26.16 20.24
C ASP A 323 -8.31 -26.01 18.80
N ARG A 324 -7.48 -24.99 18.53
CA ARG A 324 -6.83 -24.80 17.24
C ARG A 324 -5.76 -25.86 16.95
N GLN A 325 -4.98 -26.25 17.97
CA GLN A 325 -3.96 -27.29 17.82
C GLN A 325 -4.61 -28.66 17.62
N ILE A 326 -5.65 -28.98 18.38
CA ILE A 326 -6.43 -30.22 18.20
C ILE A 326 -7.12 -30.24 16.83
N ALA A 327 -7.64 -29.09 16.36
CA ALA A 327 -8.26 -28.96 15.04
C ALA A 327 -7.27 -29.22 13.91
N ALA A 328 -6.03 -28.74 14.02
CA ALA A 328 -4.96 -29.01 13.07
C ALA A 328 -4.62 -30.51 13.03
N LEU A 329 -4.46 -31.15 14.20
CA LEU A 329 -4.18 -32.59 14.31
C LEU A 329 -5.30 -33.47 13.73
N ALA A 330 -6.55 -33.10 13.99
CA ALA A 330 -7.73 -33.86 13.57
C ALA A 330 -8.30 -33.43 12.21
N GLY A 331 -7.68 -32.48 11.51
CA GLY A 331 -8.14 -31.97 10.21
C GLY A 331 -9.58 -31.43 10.20
N VAL A 332 -10.02 -30.77 11.28
CA VAL A 332 -11.38 -30.19 11.43
C VAL A 332 -11.32 -28.70 11.81
N SER A 333 -12.47 -28.01 11.92
CA SER A 333 -12.52 -26.64 12.45
C SER A 333 -12.38 -26.61 13.98
N HIS A 334 -11.77 -25.57 14.54
CA HIS A 334 -11.67 -25.36 16.00
C HIS A 334 -13.06 -25.31 16.69
N GLN A 335 -14.09 -24.78 16.02
CA GLN A 335 -15.46 -24.80 16.53
C GLN A 335 -15.99 -26.24 16.71
N THR A 336 -15.58 -27.16 15.84
CA THR A 336 -15.95 -28.59 15.96
C THR A 336 -15.36 -29.19 17.23
N VAL A 337 -14.09 -28.88 17.53
CA VAL A 337 -13.41 -29.33 18.74
C VAL A 337 -14.06 -28.76 20.00
N ASN A 338 -14.36 -27.45 20.03
CA ASN A 338 -15.03 -26.79 21.14
C ASN A 338 -16.39 -27.46 21.46
N ASN A 339 -17.20 -27.70 20.43
CA ASN A 339 -18.49 -28.40 20.57
C ASN A 339 -18.33 -29.80 21.18
N TRP A 340 -17.27 -30.54 20.84
CA TRP A 340 -16.98 -31.85 21.43
C TRP A 340 -16.52 -31.77 22.88
N ARG A 341 -15.66 -30.80 23.24
CA ARG A 341 -15.26 -30.56 24.63
C ARG A 341 -16.48 -30.27 25.51
N ARG A 342 -17.39 -29.42 25.05
CA ARG A 342 -18.63 -29.09 25.78
C ARG A 342 -19.49 -30.33 26.02
N ARG A 343 -19.71 -31.15 24.99
CA ARG A 343 -20.47 -32.41 25.10
C ARG A 343 -19.84 -33.42 26.06
N LEU A 344 -18.51 -33.50 26.11
CA LEU A 344 -17.80 -34.39 27.04
C LEU A 344 -17.92 -33.90 28.49
N ALA A 345 -17.85 -32.57 28.71
CA ALA A 345 -18.09 -31.99 30.03
C ALA A 345 -19.52 -32.25 30.52
N GLU A 346 -20.51 -32.05 29.65
CA GLU A 346 -21.93 -32.36 29.94
C GLU A 346 -22.14 -33.85 30.26
N ALA A 347 -21.51 -34.76 29.51
CA ALA A 347 -21.63 -36.20 29.74
C ALA A 347 -20.94 -36.67 31.03
N GLY A 348 -19.83 -36.04 31.41
CA GLY A 348 -19.10 -36.33 32.65
C GLY A 348 -19.84 -35.86 33.90
N SER A 349 -20.54 -34.72 33.82
CA SER A 349 -21.37 -34.21 34.93
C SER A 349 -22.64 -35.03 35.17
N ALA A 350 -23.12 -35.80 34.18
CA ALA A 350 -24.33 -36.61 34.31
C ALA A 350 -24.11 -37.99 34.98
N HIS A 351 -22.86 -38.39 35.23
CA HIS A 351 -22.49 -39.69 35.82
C HIS A 351 -21.73 -39.55 37.16
N GLY A 352 -21.74 -38.35 37.75
CA GLY A 352 -21.10 -38.03 39.04
C GLY A 352 -22.09 -38.00 40.19
#